data_AF-A0A8J2KII3-F1
#
_entry.id   AF-A0A8J2KII3-F1
#
_cell.length_a   1.000
_cell.length_b   1.000
_cell.length_c   1.000
_cell.angle_alpha   90.00
_cell.angle_beta   90.00
_cell.angle_gamma   90.00
#
_symmetry.space_group_name_H-M   'P 1'
#
loop_
_entity.id
_entity.type
_entity.pdbx_description
1 polymer ?
#
loop_
_entity_poly.entity_id
_entity_poly.type
_entity_poly.pdbx_seq_one_letter_code
_entity_poly.pdbx_strand_id
1 'polypeptide(L)'
;MGHTLIQGLLQILNSAGQLEDELVIHEHFNRPFRIREQRMVDNMIRALSNENIQGFDRFITSEVTNRLFQEENKPFGMDLIALNIQRARDHGVPGYNAYRDLCRLNRATRFEDFSDWISSDVISKLKGYYRHVDDVDLFVGGILESPLPGALLGPTFTCIIGDQFARARKGDRFAYDNGPSQSSFSAQQLKQIRKASFARILCDNSDDLQTIQPFAFLSPQQS
;
A
#
# COMPACT_ATOMS: atom_id res chain seq x y z
N MET A 1 -2.59 -2.26 5.11
CA MET A 1 -1.86 -0.99 4.99
C MET A 1 -2.07 -0.36 3.61
N GLY A 2 -1.72 -1.02 2.50
CA GLY A 2 -1.80 -0.44 1.15
C GLY A 2 -3.22 -0.04 0.73
N HIS A 3 -4.26 -0.59 1.36
CA HIS A 3 -5.64 -0.18 1.15
C HIS A 3 -5.94 1.29 1.49
N THR A 4 -5.13 1.94 2.34
CA THR A 4 -5.26 3.39 2.61
C THR A 4 -4.74 4.24 1.45
N LEU A 5 -3.83 3.68 0.65
CA LEU A 5 -3.14 4.39 -0.44
C LEU A 5 -3.95 4.38 -1.75
N ILE A 6 -5.08 3.66 -1.77
CA ILE A 6 -5.91 3.48 -2.96
C ILE A 6 -6.60 4.79 -3.32
N GLN A 7 -6.38 5.24 -4.55
CA GLN A 7 -7.16 6.30 -5.18
C GLN A 7 -8.57 5.82 -5.52
N GLY A 8 -9.56 6.71 -5.39
CA GLY A 8 -10.93 6.40 -5.82
C GLY A 8 -11.15 6.51 -7.33
N LEU A 9 -10.34 7.35 -7.98
CA LEU A 9 -10.42 7.71 -9.38
C LEU A 9 -9.01 7.71 -9.95
N LEU A 10 -8.85 7.20 -11.17
CA LEU A 10 -7.62 7.31 -11.96
C LEU A 10 -7.90 8.16 -13.20
N GLN A 11 -7.07 9.16 -13.45
CA GLN A 11 -7.16 10.04 -14.63
C GLN A 11 -6.34 9.47 -15.77
N ILE A 12 -7.00 9.07 -16.85
CA ILE A 12 -6.36 8.45 -18.00
C ILE A 12 -5.91 9.55 -18.96
N LEU A 13 -4.59 9.69 -19.08
CA LEU A 13 -3.96 10.69 -19.94
C LEU A 13 -3.44 10.05 -21.23
N ASN A 14 -3.69 10.70 -22.34
CA ASN A 14 -3.10 10.33 -23.63
C ASN A 14 -1.60 10.68 -23.68
N SER A 15 -0.92 10.34 -24.79
CA SER A 15 0.51 10.63 -24.97
C SER A 15 0.87 12.12 -25.02
N ALA A 16 -0.09 13.01 -25.27
CA ALA A 16 0.07 14.46 -25.18
C ALA A 16 -0.15 15.02 -23.76
N GLY A 17 -0.46 14.16 -22.77
CA GLY A 17 -0.78 14.55 -21.40
C GLY A 17 -2.17 15.16 -21.23
N GLN A 18 -3.06 14.99 -22.21
CA GLN A 18 -4.44 15.47 -22.14
C GLN A 18 -5.33 14.39 -21.55
N LEU A 19 -6.29 14.80 -20.72
CA LEU A 19 -7.31 13.91 -20.16
C LEU A 19 -8.15 13.32 -21.28
N GLU A 20 -8.15 12.00 -21.35
CA GLU A 20 -8.92 11.22 -22.32
C GLU A 20 -10.09 10.49 -21.64
N ASP A 21 -9.89 10.05 -20.39
CA ASP A 21 -10.91 9.34 -19.62
C ASP A 21 -10.66 9.41 -18.10
N GLU A 22 -11.64 8.97 -17.32
CA GLU A 22 -11.54 8.80 -15.87
C GLU A 22 -12.07 7.42 -15.46
N LEU A 23 -11.27 6.66 -14.71
CA LEU A 23 -11.67 5.35 -14.19
C LEU A 23 -12.05 5.46 -12.72
N VAL A 24 -13.33 5.33 -12.42
CA VAL A 24 -13.81 5.19 -11.05
C VAL A 24 -13.58 3.74 -10.59
N ILE A 25 -12.84 3.52 -9.50
CA ILE A 25 -12.33 2.19 -9.16
C ILE A 25 -13.44 1.15 -8.90
N HIS A 26 -14.55 1.52 -8.24
CA HIS A 26 -15.60 0.53 -7.94
C HIS A 26 -16.24 -0.07 -9.19
N GLU A 27 -16.25 0.67 -10.30
CA GLU A 27 -16.82 0.23 -11.58
C GLU A 27 -15.92 -0.74 -12.34
N HIS A 28 -14.70 -1.01 -11.84
CA HIS A 28 -13.66 -1.75 -12.54
C HIS A 28 -13.22 -3.03 -11.82
N PHE A 29 -13.72 -3.29 -10.61
CA PHE A 29 -13.47 -4.56 -9.93
C PHE A 29 -13.99 -5.75 -10.75
N ASN A 30 -13.12 -6.72 -11.04
CA ASN A 30 -13.41 -7.92 -11.84
C ASN A 30 -13.98 -7.63 -13.25
N ARG A 31 -13.66 -6.47 -13.84
CA ARG A 31 -14.14 -6.05 -15.17
C ARG A 31 -12.97 -5.74 -16.11
N PRO A 32 -12.43 -6.76 -16.81
CA PRO A 32 -11.21 -6.61 -17.61
C PRO A 32 -11.45 -6.03 -19.02
N PHE A 33 -12.60 -5.40 -19.28
CA PHE A 33 -12.93 -4.95 -20.64
C PHE A 33 -12.11 -3.72 -21.04
N ARG A 34 -11.90 -2.77 -20.11
CA ARG A 34 -11.16 -1.54 -20.37
C ARG A 34 -9.74 -1.80 -20.86
N ILE A 35 -9.03 -2.77 -20.29
CA ILE A 35 -7.64 -3.08 -20.68
C ILE A 35 -7.50 -3.59 -22.13
N ARG A 36 -8.60 -3.95 -22.80
CA ARG A 36 -8.59 -4.35 -24.22
C ARG A 36 -8.78 -3.17 -25.18
N GLU A 37 -9.16 -2.01 -24.66
CA GLU A 37 -9.26 -0.79 -25.46
C GLU A 37 -7.86 -0.39 -25.96
N GLN A 38 -7.81 0.14 -27.18
CA GLN A 38 -6.54 0.54 -27.78
C GLN A 38 -5.84 1.56 -26.88
N ARG A 39 -4.53 1.36 -26.65
CA ARG A 39 -3.66 2.23 -25.83
C ARG A 39 -4.05 2.36 -24.34
N MET A 40 -5.07 1.66 -23.86
CA MET A 40 -5.49 1.79 -22.46
C MET A 40 -4.39 1.41 -21.48
N VAL A 41 -3.65 0.33 -21.74
CA VAL A 41 -2.54 -0.10 -20.87
C VAL A 41 -1.46 0.97 -20.78
N ASP A 42 -1.03 1.54 -21.90
CA ASP A 42 -0.03 2.62 -21.92
C ASP A 42 -0.53 3.88 -21.22
N ASN A 43 -1.80 4.27 -21.46
CA ASN A 43 -2.41 5.41 -20.79
C ASN A 43 -2.51 5.18 -19.27
N MET A 44 -2.86 3.98 -18.82
CA MET A 44 -2.86 3.60 -17.40
C MET A 44 -1.45 3.63 -16.80
N ILE A 45 -0.43 3.16 -17.52
CA ILE A 45 0.97 3.26 -17.07
C ILE A 45 1.36 4.72 -16.87
N ARG A 46 0.98 5.62 -17.80
CA ARG A 46 1.21 7.07 -17.66
C ARG A 46 0.47 7.63 -16.45
N ALA A 47 -0.79 7.27 -16.24
CA ALA A 47 -1.57 7.71 -15.08
C ALA A 47 -0.90 7.26 -13.77
N LEU A 48 -0.61 5.96 -13.62
CA LEU A 48 0.00 5.39 -12.42
C LEU A 48 1.41 5.90 -12.13
N SER A 49 2.15 6.34 -13.16
CA SER A 49 3.51 6.88 -13.00
C SER A 49 3.54 8.37 -12.67
N ASN A 50 2.43 9.10 -12.86
CA ASN A 50 2.36 10.55 -12.66
C ASN A 50 1.40 10.98 -11.55
N GLU A 51 0.39 10.17 -11.23
CA GLU A 51 -0.53 10.44 -10.14
C GLU A 51 0.08 10.11 -8.77
N ASN A 52 -0.28 10.92 -7.78
CA ASN A 52 0.10 10.64 -6.40
C ASN A 52 -0.83 9.57 -5.81
N ILE A 53 -0.30 8.74 -4.93
CA ILE A 53 -1.10 7.85 -4.08
C ILE A 53 -1.90 8.65 -3.03
N GLN A 54 -2.92 8.03 -2.45
CA GLN A 54 -3.57 8.57 -1.25
C GLN A 54 -2.66 8.46 -0.01
N GLY A 55 -3.00 9.21 1.04
CA GLY A 55 -2.26 9.24 2.29
C GLY A 55 -2.25 7.89 3.04
N PHE A 56 -1.17 7.62 3.77
CA PHE A 56 -1.16 6.55 4.75
C PHE A 56 -1.81 7.02 6.06
N ASP A 57 -3.13 7.04 6.09
CA ASP A 57 -3.88 7.52 7.25
C ASP A 57 -5.28 6.86 7.37
N ARG A 58 -6.12 7.42 8.24
CA ARG A 58 -7.48 6.96 8.52
C ARG A 58 -8.52 7.32 7.45
N PHE A 59 -8.17 8.13 6.46
CA PHE A 59 -9.08 8.60 5.42
C PHE A 59 -8.95 7.70 4.19
N ILE A 60 -9.99 6.90 3.98
CA ILE A 60 -9.97 5.84 2.98
C ILE A 60 -11.17 6.05 2.07
N THR A 61 -10.94 6.01 0.77
CA THR A 61 -11.94 6.34 -0.25
C THR A 61 -13.23 5.51 -0.11
N SER A 62 -14.38 6.13 -0.44
CA SER A 62 -15.70 5.46 -0.48
C SER A 62 -15.73 4.29 -1.46
N GLU A 63 -14.86 4.33 -2.46
CA GLU A 63 -14.74 3.33 -3.52
C GLU A 63 -14.37 1.95 -2.98
N VAL A 64 -13.71 1.89 -1.81
CA VAL A 64 -13.38 0.64 -1.12
C VAL A 64 -14.02 0.49 0.25
N THR A 65 -14.54 1.55 0.87
CA THR A 65 -15.24 1.46 2.17
C THR A 65 -16.76 1.30 2.05
N ASN A 66 -17.38 1.66 0.92
CA ASN A 66 -18.83 1.55 0.73
C ASN A 66 -19.23 0.89 -0.59
N ARG A 67 -18.30 0.83 -1.54
CA ARG A 67 -18.56 0.39 -2.93
C ARG A 67 -17.67 -0.75 -3.38
N LEU A 68 -16.96 -1.42 -2.46
CA LEU A 68 -16.12 -2.56 -2.80
C LEU A 68 -16.98 -3.66 -3.43
N PHE A 69 -16.64 -4.07 -4.67
CA PHE A 69 -17.41 -5.04 -5.45
C PHE A 69 -18.92 -4.71 -5.55
N GLN A 70 -19.27 -3.43 -5.64
CA GLN A 70 -20.65 -3.00 -5.84
C GLN A 70 -21.22 -3.59 -7.13
N GLU A 71 -22.38 -4.25 -7.02
CA GLU A 71 -23.13 -4.74 -8.19
C GLU A 71 -23.88 -3.58 -8.85
N GLU A 72 -24.01 -3.58 -10.18
CA GLU A 72 -24.61 -2.47 -10.96
C GLU A 72 -26.01 -2.08 -10.50
N ASN A 73 -26.80 -3.06 -10.07
CA ASN A 73 -28.19 -2.88 -9.68
C ASN A 73 -28.37 -2.65 -8.17
N LYS A 74 -27.27 -2.48 -7.42
CA LYS A 74 -27.32 -2.26 -5.96
C LYS A 74 -26.73 -0.90 -5.61
N PRO A 75 -27.37 -0.13 -4.69
CA PRO A 75 -26.85 1.16 -4.27
C PRO A 75 -25.70 1.04 -3.25
N PHE A 76 -25.27 -0.18 -2.90
CA PHE A 76 -24.25 -0.44 -1.89
C PHE A 76 -23.31 -1.56 -2.33
N GLY A 77 -22.07 -1.51 -1.85
CA GLY A 77 -21.09 -2.58 -1.91
C GLY A 77 -20.64 -3.00 -0.52
N MET A 78 -19.47 -3.61 -0.44
CA MET A 78 -18.83 -3.99 0.83
C MET A 78 -17.90 -2.88 1.34
N ASP A 79 -17.49 -3.02 2.60
CA ASP A 79 -16.47 -2.19 3.24
C ASP A 79 -15.18 -3.00 3.44
N LEU A 80 -14.15 -2.69 2.65
CA LEU A 80 -12.84 -3.33 2.72
C LEU A 80 -12.18 -3.18 4.09
N ILE A 81 -12.41 -2.07 4.78
CA ILE A 81 -11.78 -1.76 6.06
C ILE A 81 -12.48 -2.50 7.19
N ALA A 82 -13.81 -2.52 7.17
CA ALA A 82 -14.57 -3.40 8.07
C ALA A 82 -14.19 -4.88 7.84
N LEU A 83 -14.01 -5.30 6.59
CA LEU A 83 -13.55 -6.65 6.26
C LEU A 83 -12.14 -6.93 6.80
N ASN A 84 -11.19 -5.98 6.71
CA ASN A 84 -9.85 -6.16 7.28
C ASN A 84 -9.90 -6.35 8.81
N ILE A 85 -10.70 -5.54 9.50
CA ILE A 85 -10.90 -5.65 10.95
C ILE A 85 -11.52 -7.01 11.29
N GLN A 86 -12.61 -7.37 10.62
CA GLN A 86 -13.29 -8.63 10.89
C GLN A 86 -12.42 -9.85 10.56
N ARG A 87 -11.60 -9.78 9.50
CA ARG A 87 -10.66 -10.83 9.12
C ARG A 87 -9.54 -11.02 10.15
N ALA A 88 -9.03 -9.92 10.73
CA ALA A 88 -8.04 -10.00 11.79
C ALA A 88 -8.59 -10.75 13.01
N ARG A 89 -9.84 -10.46 13.40
CA ARG A 89 -10.54 -11.14 14.49
C ARG A 89 -10.80 -12.62 14.18
N ASP A 90 -11.27 -12.92 12.98
CA ASP A 90 -11.47 -14.28 12.45
C ASP A 90 -10.17 -15.12 12.53
N HIS A 91 -9.03 -14.50 12.20
CA HIS A 91 -7.71 -15.13 12.26
C HIS A 91 -7.07 -15.14 13.65
N GLY A 92 -7.75 -14.63 14.68
CA GLY A 92 -7.21 -14.56 16.05
C GLY A 92 -5.95 -13.68 16.17
N VAL A 93 -5.82 -12.67 15.31
CA VAL A 93 -4.69 -11.73 15.34
C VAL A 93 -4.73 -10.95 16.66
N PRO A 94 -3.65 -10.92 17.45
CA PRO A 94 -3.59 -10.11 18.66
C PRO A 94 -3.84 -8.62 18.41
N GLY A 95 -4.33 -7.92 19.43
CA GLY A 95 -4.52 -6.47 19.37
C GLY A 95 -3.22 -5.70 19.14
N TYR A 96 -3.35 -4.47 18.66
CA TYR A 96 -2.27 -3.52 18.39
C TYR A 96 -1.24 -3.43 19.52
N ASN A 97 -1.69 -3.41 20.77
CA ASN A 97 -0.80 -3.26 21.93
C ASN A 97 0.15 -4.46 22.14
N ALA A 98 -0.23 -5.66 21.70
CA ALA A 98 0.66 -6.83 21.71
C ALA A 98 1.79 -6.67 20.69
N TYR A 99 1.48 -6.09 19.53
CA TYR A 99 2.49 -5.81 18.50
C TYR A 99 3.40 -4.64 18.86
N ARG A 100 2.90 -3.63 19.59
CA ARG A 100 3.76 -2.59 20.17
C ARG A 100 4.84 -3.22 21.06
N ASP A 101 4.44 -4.11 21.97
CA ASP A 101 5.36 -4.81 22.87
C ASP A 101 6.36 -5.70 22.10
N LEU A 102 5.87 -6.49 21.13
CA LEU A 102 6.72 -7.29 20.23
C LEU A 102 7.78 -6.43 19.52
N CYS A 103 7.39 -5.23 19.10
CA CYS A 103 8.24 -4.26 18.42
C CYS A 103 9.02 -3.36 19.36
N ARG A 104 9.08 -3.67 20.66
CA ARG A 104 9.81 -2.93 21.71
C ARG A 104 9.37 -1.47 21.86
N LEU A 105 8.12 -1.18 21.50
CA LEU A 105 7.45 0.07 21.81
C LEU A 105 6.83 -0.03 23.21
N ASN A 106 6.48 1.11 23.79
CA ASN A 106 5.84 1.13 25.11
C ASN A 106 4.49 0.43 25.04
N ARG A 107 4.30 -0.63 25.85
CA ARG A 107 2.99 -1.26 26.00
C ARG A 107 2.05 -0.30 26.74
N ALA A 108 0.93 0.06 26.10
CA ALA A 108 -0.07 0.94 26.70
C ALA A 108 -0.80 0.25 27.85
N THR A 109 -1.10 1.03 28.89
CA THR A 109 -2.00 0.65 29.99
C THR A 109 -3.29 1.48 29.96
N ARG A 110 -3.24 2.65 29.33
CA ARG A 110 -4.37 3.55 29.06
C ARG A 110 -4.22 4.16 27.67
N PHE A 111 -5.31 4.65 27.10
CA PHE A 111 -5.33 5.13 25.71
C PHE A 111 -4.36 6.31 25.46
N GLU A 112 -4.08 7.12 26.47
CA GLU A 112 -3.12 8.22 26.41
C GLU A 112 -1.68 7.73 26.15
N ASP A 113 -1.36 6.48 26.50
CA ASP A 113 -0.03 5.91 26.26
C ASP A 113 0.24 5.63 24.75
N PHE A 114 -0.75 5.87 23.88
CA PHE A 114 -0.58 5.90 22.42
C PHE A 114 -0.10 7.27 21.89
N SER A 115 0.07 8.28 22.74
CA SER A 115 0.43 9.64 22.32
C SER A 115 1.85 9.78 21.77
N ASP A 116 2.66 8.72 21.83
CA ASP A 116 3.99 8.66 21.22
C ASP A 116 3.92 8.67 19.69
N TRP A 117 2.86 8.09 19.11
CA TRP A 117 2.70 8.02 17.65
C TRP A 117 1.31 8.42 17.14
N ILE A 118 0.29 8.45 18.00
CA ILE A 118 -1.09 8.75 17.62
C ILE A 118 -1.51 10.10 18.20
N SER A 119 -2.13 10.96 17.38
CA SER A 119 -2.59 12.27 17.82
C SER A 119 -3.71 12.19 18.87
N SER A 120 -3.78 13.20 19.76
CA SER A 120 -4.74 13.22 20.85
C SER A 120 -6.21 13.23 20.39
N ASP A 121 -6.52 13.85 19.24
CA ASP A 121 -7.87 13.83 18.66
C ASP A 121 -8.28 12.41 18.23
N VAL A 122 -7.35 11.64 17.69
CA VAL A 122 -7.56 10.25 17.29
C VAL A 122 -7.69 9.35 18.50
N ILE A 123 -6.85 9.53 19.52
CA ILE A 123 -6.91 8.78 20.78
C ILE A 123 -8.29 8.95 21.43
N SER A 124 -8.83 10.18 21.45
CA SER A 124 -10.18 10.45 21.95
C SER A 124 -11.27 9.67 21.20
N LYS A 125 -11.13 9.46 19.88
CA LYS A 125 -12.05 8.63 19.11
C LYS A 125 -11.90 7.14 19.43
N LEU A 126 -10.66 6.64 19.59
CA LEU A 126 -10.40 5.24 19.94
C LEU A 126 -11.09 4.85 21.26
N LYS A 127 -11.07 5.74 22.27
CA LYS A 127 -11.81 5.54 23.54
C LYS A 127 -13.32 5.36 23.35
N GLY A 128 -13.89 5.96 22.32
CA GLY A 128 -15.31 5.82 22.00
C GLY A 128 -15.65 4.48 21.35
N TYR A 129 -14.68 3.83 20.70
CA TYR A 129 -14.90 2.58 19.95
C TYR A 129 -14.42 1.32 20.68
N TYR A 130 -13.34 1.43 21.47
CA TYR A 130 -12.74 0.30 22.18
C TYR A 130 -12.86 0.48 23.69
N ARG A 131 -13.10 -0.63 24.41
CA ARG A 131 -13.22 -0.61 25.88
C ARG A 131 -11.86 -0.55 26.56
N HIS A 132 -10.88 -1.28 26.02
CA HIS A 132 -9.52 -1.35 26.55
C HIS A 132 -8.48 -1.16 25.44
N VAL A 133 -7.27 -0.72 25.81
CA VAL A 133 -6.15 -0.52 24.86
C VAL A 133 -5.70 -1.81 24.16
N ASP A 134 -5.91 -2.95 24.81
CA ASP A 134 -5.60 -4.27 24.25
C ASP A 134 -6.63 -4.74 23.21
N ASP A 135 -7.81 -4.11 23.15
CA ASP A 135 -8.87 -4.46 22.20
C ASP A 135 -8.68 -3.78 20.83
N VAL A 136 -7.79 -2.79 20.73
CA VAL A 136 -7.57 -2.04 19.48
C VAL A 136 -7.03 -2.99 18.42
N ASP A 137 -7.77 -3.21 17.33
CA ASP A 137 -7.33 -4.10 16.25
C ASP A 137 -6.00 -3.61 15.64
N LEU A 138 -5.08 -4.54 15.34
CA LEU A 138 -3.74 -4.21 14.80
C LEU A 138 -3.82 -3.28 13.59
N PHE A 139 -4.72 -3.58 12.64
CA PHE A 139 -4.86 -2.77 11.43
C PHE A 139 -5.21 -1.32 11.78
N VAL A 140 -6.14 -1.12 12.71
CA VAL A 140 -6.60 0.20 13.13
C VAL A 140 -5.49 0.95 13.84
N GLY A 141 -4.84 0.34 14.83
CA GLY A 141 -3.74 0.99 15.54
C GLY A 141 -2.58 1.37 14.62
N GLY A 142 -2.16 0.45 13.74
CA GLY A 142 -1.01 0.66 12.87
C GLY A 142 -1.19 1.71 11.78
N ILE A 143 -2.41 1.93 11.24
CA ILE A 143 -2.65 3.02 10.26
C ILE A 143 -2.83 4.39 10.91
N LEU A 144 -2.99 4.44 12.24
CA LEU A 144 -3.15 5.67 13.00
C LEU A 144 -1.81 6.21 13.53
N GLU A 145 -0.74 5.41 13.46
CA GLU A 145 0.60 5.85 13.80
C GLU A 145 1.11 6.90 12.80
N SER A 146 1.70 7.96 13.33
CA SER A 146 2.43 8.93 12.52
C SER A 146 3.62 8.27 11.83
N PRO A 147 3.89 8.57 10.54
CA PRO A 147 5.00 7.97 9.83
C PRO A 147 6.37 8.29 10.45
N LEU A 148 7.31 7.36 10.36
CA LEU A 148 8.71 7.64 10.68
C LEU A 148 9.31 8.64 9.67
N PRO A 149 10.34 9.43 10.06
CA PRO A 149 10.99 10.36 9.14
C PRO A 149 11.48 9.69 7.86
N GLY A 150 11.01 10.17 6.71
CA GLY A 150 11.35 9.61 5.39
C GLY A 150 10.69 8.27 5.07
N ALA A 151 9.75 7.79 5.89
CA ALA A 151 8.99 6.58 5.67
C ALA A 151 7.52 6.88 5.46
N LEU A 152 6.81 5.93 4.84
CA LEU A 152 5.35 5.95 4.72
C LEU A 152 4.65 5.43 5.99
N LEU A 153 5.35 4.63 6.79
CA LEU A 153 4.76 3.81 7.84
C LEU A 153 5.18 4.28 9.22
N GLY A 154 4.28 4.09 10.19
CA GLY A 154 4.61 4.16 11.61
C GLY A 154 5.54 3.03 12.08
N PRO A 155 6.04 3.11 13.32
CA PRO A 155 7.00 2.16 13.87
C PRO A 155 6.51 0.71 13.92
N THR A 156 5.24 0.46 14.27
CA THR A 156 4.71 -0.90 14.41
C THR A 156 4.71 -1.63 13.08
N PHE A 157 4.15 -0.99 12.03
CA PHE A 157 4.16 -1.60 10.70
C PHE A 157 5.57 -1.66 10.11
N THR A 158 6.41 -0.67 10.32
CA THR A 158 7.83 -0.73 9.91
C THR A 158 8.52 -1.95 10.51
N CYS A 159 8.32 -2.23 11.80
CA CYS A 159 8.88 -3.37 12.50
C CYS A 159 8.41 -4.72 11.92
N ILE A 160 7.10 -4.98 11.86
CA ILE A 160 6.60 -6.31 11.46
C ILE A 160 6.83 -6.59 9.96
N ILE A 161 6.76 -5.57 9.13
CA ILE A 161 7.00 -5.70 7.69
C ILE A 161 8.49 -5.85 7.42
N GLY A 162 9.32 -5.04 8.08
CA GLY A 162 10.77 -5.14 7.98
C GLY A 162 11.27 -6.52 8.40
N ASP A 163 10.78 -7.05 9.52
CA ASP A 163 11.12 -8.40 9.98
C ASP A 163 10.66 -9.47 8.96
N GLN A 164 9.43 -9.36 8.43
CA GLN A 164 8.94 -10.30 7.43
C GLN A 164 9.75 -10.27 6.12
N PHE A 165 10.08 -9.09 5.59
CA PHE A 165 10.93 -8.96 4.39
C PHE A 165 12.36 -9.47 4.65
N ALA A 166 12.93 -9.17 5.82
CA ALA A 166 14.26 -9.63 6.18
C ALA A 166 14.32 -11.16 6.28
N ARG A 167 13.32 -11.81 6.90
CA ARG A 167 13.20 -13.27 6.96
C ARG A 167 12.98 -13.89 5.59
N ALA A 168 12.09 -13.32 4.78
CA ALA A 168 11.82 -13.82 3.43
C ALA A 168 13.09 -13.78 2.57
N ARG A 169 13.81 -12.65 2.58
CA ARG A 169 15.08 -12.53 1.86
C ARG A 169 16.12 -13.50 2.41
N LYS A 170 16.40 -13.49 3.72
CA LYS A 170 17.47 -14.30 4.32
C LYS A 170 17.19 -15.80 4.26
N GLY A 171 15.93 -16.21 4.34
CA GLY A 171 15.50 -17.60 4.30
C GLY A 171 15.38 -18.18 2.89
N ASP A 172 15.42 -17.34 1.86
CA ASP A 172 15.32 -17.78 0.47
C ASP A 172 16.69 -18.19 -0.09
N ARG A 173 16.83 -19.48 -0.37
CA ARG A 173 18.01 -20.06 -1.02
C ARG A 173 18.26 -19.52 -2.43
N PHE A 174 17.22 -19.04 -3.10
CA PHE A 174 17.26 -18.51 -4.46
C PHE A 174 17.22 -16.98 -4.51
N ALA A 175 17.27 -16.29 -3.37
CA ALA A 175 17.36 -14.85 -3.36
C ALA A 175 18.60 -14.41 -4.14
N TYR A 176 18.39 -13.52 -5.11
CA TYR A 176 19.37 -13.22 -6.14
C TYR A 176 20.70 -12.70 -5.59
N ASP A 177 20.72 -12.09 -4.40
CA ASP A 177 21.88 -11.41 -3.82
C ASP A 177 22.34 -11.95 -2.46
N ASN A 178 21.89 -13.14 -2.04
CA ASN A 178 22.24 -13.74 -0.74
C ASN A 178 23.69 -14.27 -0.63
N GLY A 179 24.56 -13.92 -1.58
CA GLY A 179 25.96 -14.35 -1.61
C GLY A 179 26.16 -15.67 -2.36
N PRO A 180 27.38 -16.23 -2.34
CA PRO A 180 27.72 -17.42 -3.13
C PRO A 180 27.00 -18.67 -2.64
N SER A 181 26.27 -19.32 -3.54
CA SER A 181 25.62 -20.61 -3.37
C SER A 181 25.55 -21.32 -4.73
N GLN A 182 25.14 -22.59 -4.76
CA GLN A 182 24.96 -23.32 -6.03
C GLN A 182 23.93 -22.68 -6.96
N SER A 183 22.95 -21.93 -6.42
CA SER A 183 21.90 -21.25 -7.16
C SER A 183 22.19 -19.77 -7.43
N SER A 184 23.38 -19.25 -7.06
CA SER A 184 23.66 -17.83 -7.15
C SER A 184 24.08 -17.40 -8.55
N PHE A 185 23.68 -16.18 -8.92
CA PHE A 185 24.19 -15.51 -10.11
C PHE A 185 25.69 -15.21 -9.99
N SER A 186 26.38 -15.17 -11.13
CA SER A 186 27.76 -14.71 -11.18
C SER A 186 27.86 -13.22 -10.85
N ALA A 187 29.05 -12.75 -10.43
CA ALA A 187 29.27 -11.33 -10.16
C ALA A 187 28.96 -10.44 -11.38
N GLN A 188 29.19 -10.96 -12.60
CA GLN A 188 28.92 -10.25 -13.85
C GLN A 188 27.41 -10.15 -14.11
N GLN A 189 26.65 -11.22 -13.85
CA GLN A 189 25.19 -11.22 -13.94
C GLN A 189 24.57 -10.29 -12.91
N LEU A 190 25.02 -10.31 -11.66
CA LEU A 190 24.57 -9.39 -10.61
C LEU A 190 24.79 -7.93 -10.98
N LYS A 191 25.93 -7.61 -11.62
CA LYS A 191 26.19 -6.27 -12.13
C LYS A 191 25.19 -5.83 -13.19
N GLN A 192 24.64 -6.74 -14.00
CA GLN A 192 23.58 -6.40 -14.97
C GLN A 192 22.21 -6.30 -14.30
N ILE A 193 21.84 -7.23 -13.42
CA ILE A 193 20.56 -7.22 -12.69
C ILE A 193 20.39 -5.90 -11.92
N ARG A 194 21.47 -5.41 -11.28
CA ARG A 194 21.46 -4.13 -10.52
C ARG A 194 21.24 -2.87 -11.38
N LYS A 195 21.27 -2.97 -12.70
CA LYS A 195 20.91 -1.86 -13.61
C LYS A 195 19.40 -1.80 -13.89
N ALA A 196 18.65 -2.84 -13.54
CA ALA A 196 17.21 -2.86 -13.77
C ALA A 196 16.51 -1.77 -12.96
N SER A 197 15.50 -1.14 -13.56
CA SER A 197 14.58 -0.22 -12.89
C SER A 197 13.17 -0.52 -13.36
N PHE A 198 12.17 -0.21 -12.53
CA PHE A 198 10.78 -0.40 -12.92
C PHE A 198 10.41 0.49 -14.11
N ALA A 199 10.95 1.71 -14.18
CA ALA A 199 10.85 2.58 -15.35
C ALA A 199 11.34 1.91 -16.64
N ARG A 200 12.49 1.22 -16.59
CA ARG A 200 13.03 0.50 -17.75
C ARG A 200 12.12 -0.67 -18.17
N ILE A 201 11.59 -1.42 -17.20
CA ILE A 201 10.64 -2.49 -17.47
C ILE A 201 9.41 -1.94 -18.19
N LEU A 202 8.86 -0.81 -17.74
CA LEU A 202 7.72 -0.18 -18.39
C LEU A 202 8.08 0.27 -19.82
N CYS A 203 9.22 0.92 -20.04
CA CYS A 203 9.66 1.32 -21.38
C CYS A 203 9.86 0.14 -22.35
N ASP A 204 10.44 -0.97 -21.89
CA ASP A 204 10.69 -2.14 -22.74
C ASP A 204 9.40 -2.91 -23.08
N ASN A 205 8.29 -2.66 -22.38
CA ASN A 205 7.04 -3.43 -22.48
C ASN A 205 5.78 -2.56 -22.75
N SER A 206 5.94 -1.30 -23.15
CA SER A 206 4.82 -0.43 -23.55
C SER A 206 4.93 -0.08 -25.03
N ASP A 207 3.81 0.14 -25.71
CA ASP A 207 3.81 0.43 -27.15
C ASP A 207 4.06 1.92 -27.45
N ASP A 208 3.56 2.81 -26.60
CA ASP A 208 3.54 4.27 -26.80
C ASP A 208 4.11 5.07 -25.61
N LEU A 209 4.95 4.47 -24.76
CA LEU A 209 5.58 5.18 -23.63
C LEU A 209 6.93 5.82 -24.03
N GLN A 210 6.89 7.05 -24.55
CA GLN A 210 8.10 7.77 -25.00
C GLN A 210 9.02 8.22 -23.85
N THR A 211 8.43 8.65 -22.72
CA THR A 211 9.17 9.17 -21.58
C THR A 211 8.56 8.70 -20.27
N ILE A 212 9.41 8.49 -19.27
CA ILE A 212 9.04 8.20 -17.89
C ILE A 212 10.16 8.69 -16.97
N GLN A 213 9.80 9.10 -15.76
CA GLN A 213 10.80 9.47 -14.76
C GLN A 213 11.55 8.22 -14.25
N PRO A 214 12.88 8.30 -13.95
CA PRO A 214 13.69 7.11 -13.67
C PRO A 214 13.33 6.32 -12.41
N PHE A 215 12.80 6.99 -11.38
CA PHE A 215 12.43 6.45 -10.08
C PHE A 215 10.91 6.23 -9.99
N ALA A 216 10.36 5.29 -10.78
CA ALA A 216 8.92 5.06 -11.02
C ALA A 216 7.94 5.11 -9.81
N PHE A 217 8.43 5.02 -8.57
CA PHE A 217 7.62 5.12 -7.34
C PHE A 217 7.59 6.52 -6.70
N LEU A 218 8.38 7.47 -7.20
CA LEU A 218 8.37 8.87 -6.78
C LEU A 218 7.54 9.70 -7.75
N SER A 219 6.87 10.72 -7.23
CA SER A 219 6.22 11.71 -8.09
C SER A 219 7.29 12.48 -8.88
N PRO A 220 7.09 12.81 -10.18
CA PRO A 220 8.00 13.64 -10.95
C PRO A 220 8.32 15.01 -10.32
N GLN A 221 7.46 15.49 -9.40
CA GLN A 221 7.64 16.75 -8.68
C GLN A 221 8.52 16.61 -7.44
N GLN A 222 8.84 15.38 -7.02
CA GLN A 222 9.63 15.03 -5.82
C GLN A 222 11.03 14.50 -6.16
N SER A 223 11.39 14.41 -7.45
CA SER A 223 12.68 13.94 -7.96
C SER A 223 13.67 15.08 -8.21
#